data_AF-A0A7V6NK63-F1
#
_entry.id   AF-A0A7V6NK63-F1
#
_cell.length_a   1.000
_cell.length_b   1.000
_cell.length_c   1.000
_cell.angle_alpha   90.00
_cell.angle_beta   90.00
_cell.angle_gamma   90.00
#
_symmetry.space_group_name_H-M   'P 1'
#
loop_
_entity.id
_entity.type
_entity.pdbx_description
1 polymer ?
#
loop_
_entity_poly.entity_id
_entity_poly.type
_entity_poly.pdbx_seq_one_letter_code
_entity_poly.pdbx_strand_id
1 'polypeptide(L)'
;MLRKGLFHTPTGESNVWRTYTQQEPGITEFRYKPESVVNIYLAASDKDLLSHVNRILHRKGMMGTVDMSGRVQLVLDGRKGASYAAGRLSDYTNKTVASFREQLVKDDVLIEQSIDTILKGYGFRTRLRGYALLRRMLFLAVRDPALISPATKRLYPIIAEEFRATLPQIERNLRYLVQTLLSDEKAALAQGATQNSKKFWLSRNKNEKKPTVISTLTKLHDQVLQEYRSAFYNYNSKEKHR
;
A
#
# COMPACT_ATOMS: atom_id res chain seq x y z
N MET A 1 -2.00 -52.67 54.89
CA MET A 1 -0.81 -52.77 55.77
C MET A 1 -0.38 -51.35 56.16
N LEU A 2 -0.32 -51.09 57.46
CA LEU A 2 0.53 -50.11 58.20
C LEU A 2 0.33 -48.60 57.87
N ARG A 3 -0.31 -47.82 58.77
CA ARG A 3 0.24 -47.11 59.98
C ARG A 3 1.17 -45.93 59.57
N LYS A 4 1.22 -44.75 60.18
CA LYS A 4 0.67 -44.15 61.42
C LYS A 4 1.09 -42.65 61.43
N GLY A 5 0.27 -41.80 62.06
CA GLY A 5 0.69 -40.71 62.98
C GLY A 5 0.94 -39.34 62.35
N LEU A 6 0.87 -38.23 63.09
CA LEU A 6 0.39 -37.94 64.45
C LEU A 6 0.17 -36.40 64.51
N PHE A 7 -0.84 -35.99 65.27
CA PHE A 7 -1.24 -34.65 65.74
C PHE A 7 -0.24 -33.47 65.72
N HIS A 8 -0.71 -32.29 65.31
CA HIS A 8 -0.58 -31.04 66.10
C HIS A 8 -1.63 -29.99 65.68
N THR A 9 -2.39 -29.47 66.63
CA THR A 9 -3.23 -28.26 66.47
C THR A 9 -2.44 -27.04 66.94
N PRO A 10 -2.55 -25.91 66.23
CA PRO A 10 -2.62 -24.62 66.90
C PRO A 10 -3.89 -23.88 66.48
N THR A 11 -4.65 -23.50 67.50
CA THR A 11 -5.64 -22.42 67.56
C THR A 11 -5.12 -21.14 66.92
N GLY A 12 -5.97 -20.42 66.18
CA GLY A 12 -5.75 -19.00 65.85
C GLY A 12 -6.18 -18.61 64.43
N GLU A 13 -7.43 -18.15 64.32
CA GLU A 13 -7.89 -17.06 63.45
C GLU A 13 -7.36 -16.93 62.02
N SER A 14 -8.24 -17.21 61.05
CA SER A 14 -8.71 -16.28 60.00
C SER A 14 -9.10 -17.05 58.73
N ASN A 15 -10.38 -16.95 58.38
CA ASN A 15 -10.96 -17.55 57.19
C ASN A 15 -10.41 -16.87 55.92
N VAL A 16 -9.52 -17.54 55.21
CA VAL A 16 -9.27 -17.30 53.78
C VAL A 16 -9.24 -18.65 53.08
N TRP A 17 -10.35 -19.02 52.45
CA TRP A 17 -10.38 -20.19 51.57
C TRP A 17 -9.54 -19.89 50.33
N ARG A 18 -8.28 -20.35 50.33
CA ARG A 18 -7.48 -20.56 49.12
C ARG A 18 -7.88 -21.92 48.54
N THR A 19 -8.61 -21.93 47.43
CA THR A 19 -8.73 -23.13 46.60
C THR A 19 -7.43 -23.29 45.80
N TYR A 20 -6.61 -24.26 46.21
CA TYR A 20 -5.59 -24.84 45.35
C TYR A 20 -6.29 -25.71 44.32
N THR A 21 -6.43 -25.23 43.08
CA THR A 21 -6.74 -26.11 41.95
C THR A 21 -5.43 -26.76 41.53
N GLN A 22 -5.36 -28.09 41.71
CA GLN A 22 -4.30 -28.94 41.15
C GLN A 22 -4.10 -28.61 39.67
N GLN A 23 -2.86 -28.27 39.30
CA GLN A 23 -2.44 -28.24 37.90
C GLN A 23 -2.40 -29.68 37.39
N GLU A 24 -3.29 -30.01 36.46
CA GLU A 24 -3.10 -31.16 35.58
C GLU A 24 -1.91 -30.88 34.64
N PRO A 25 -0.98 -31.83 34.44
CA PRO A 25 0.13 -31.63 33.53
C PRO A 25 -0.34 -31.90 32.10
N GLY A 26 -0.34 -30.86 31.27
CA GLY A 26 -0.34 -31.03 29.81
C GLY A 26 -1.53 -30.44 29.07
N ILE A 27 -1.81 -29.15 29.23
CA ILE A 27 -2.35 -28.36 28.12
C ILE A 27 -1.60 -27.03 28.11
N THR A 28 -0.71 -26.87 27.14
CA THR A 28 -0.06 -25.60 26.85
C THR A 28 -1.15 -24.60 26.50
N GLU A 29 -1.49 -23.68 27.43
CA GLU A 29 -2.28 -22.51 27.08
C GLU A 29 -1.49 -21.72 26.04
N PHE A 30 -1.86 -21.89 24.76
CA PHE A 30 -1.43 -21.00 23.70
C PHE A 30 -1.98 -19.61 24.02
N ARG A 31 -1.18 -18.81 24.72
CA ARG A 31 -1.37 -17.36 24.81
C ARG A 31 -1.32 -16.81 23.39
N TYR A 32 -2.49 -16.63 22.79
CA TYR A 32 -2.65 -16.02 21.47
C TYR A 32 -1.99 -14.63 21.49
N LYS A 33 -0.84 -14.49 20.82
CA LYS A 33 -0.36 -13.19 20.36
C LYS A 33 -1.12 -12.87 19.08
N PRO A 34 -1.96 -11.81 19.02
CA PRO A 34 -2.65 -11.47 17.78
C PRO A 34 -1.69 -10.72 16.85
N GLU A 35 -0.79 -11.43 16.18
CA GLU A 35 -0.05 -10.90 15.04
C GLU A 35 -0.93 -10.96 13.78
N SER A 36 -1.86 -10.00 13.69
CA SER A 36 -2.37 -9.38 12.46
C SER A 36 -3.68 -8.61 12.76
N VAL A 37 -3.57 -7.48 13.46
CA VAL A 37 -4.70 -6.54 13.59
C VAL A 37 -4.81 -5.76 12.29
N VAL A 38 -5.89 -5.99 11.52
CA VAL A 38 -6.20 -5.20 10.33
C VAL A 38 -6.86 -3.89 10.79
N ASN A 39 -6.11 -2.79 10.69
CA ASN A 39 -6.66 -1.46 10.95
C ASN A 39 -7.26 -0.89 9.66
N ILE A 40 -8.56 -0.61 9.66
CA ILE A 40 -9.24 0.07 8.56
C ILE A 40 -9.50 1.51 8.99
N TYR A 41 -8.77 2.46 8.40
CA TYR A 41 -8.97 3.89 8.62
C TYR A 41 -9.81 4.45 7.47
N LEU A 42 -10.93 5.08 7.80
CA LEU A 42 -11.76 5.82 6.85
C LEU A 42 -11.69 7.30 7.19
N ALA A 43 -11.01 8.08 6.36
CA ALA A 43 -10.97 9.54 6.45
C ALA A 43 -11.68 10.14 5.23
N ALA A 44 -12.70 10.95 5.48
CA ALA A 44 -13.47 11.62 4.43
C ALA A 44 -13.84 13.04 4.88
N SER A 45 -13.76 14.00 3.97
CA SER A 45 -14.24 15.37 4.18
C SER A 45 -15.76 15.50 3.99
N ASP A 46 -16.38 14.49 3.39
CA ASP A 46 -17.80 14.46 3.07
C ASP A 46 -18.62 13.87 4.22
N LYS A 47 -19.47 14.71 4.81
CA LYS A 47 -20.36 14.35 5.92
C LYS A 47 -21.41 13.31 5.52
N ASP A 48 -21.85 13.32 4.27
CA ASP A 48 -22.87 12.38 3.77
C ASP A 48 -22.28 11.00 3.57
N LEU A 49 -21.01 10.91 3.13
CA LEU A 49 -20.29 9.62 3.02
C LEU A 49 -20.13 8.95 4.39
N LEU A 50 -19.68 9.72 5.39
CA LEU A 50 -19.55 9.22 6.77
C LEU A 50 -20.90 8.78 7.34
N SER A 51 -21.95 9.55 7.10
CA SER A 51 -23.31 9.21 7.53
C SER A 51 -23.82 7.93 6.87
N HIS A 52 -23.48 7.73 5.59
CA HIS A 52 -23.84 6.52 4.84
C HIS A 52 -23.17 5.27 5.42
N VAL A 53 -21.86 5.34 5.67
CA VAL A 53 -21.09 4.24 6.25
C VAL A 53 -21.61 3.92 7.65
N ASN A 54 -21.86 4.94 8.46
CA ASN A 54 -22.38 4.74 9.82
C ASN A 54 -23.75 4.05 9.82
N ARG A 55 -24.64 4.41 8.89
CA ARG A 55 -25.95 3.75 8.70
C ARG A 55 -25.83 2.28 8.28
N ILE A 56 -24.81 1.91 7.51
CA ILE A 56 -24.55 0.50 7.13
C ILE A 56 -24.05 -0.28 8.34
N LEU A 57 -23.15 0.30 9.13
CA LEU A 57 -22.66 -0.31 10.37
C LEU A 57 -23.81 -0.55 11.36
N HIS A 58 -24.64 0.46 11.60
CA HIS A 58 -25.79 0.35 12.50
C HIS A 58 -26.77 -0.75 12.09
N ARG A 59 -27.11 -0.84 10.79
CA ARG A 59 -27.99 -1.92 10.28
C ARG A 59 -27.42 -3.32 10.49
N LYS A 60 -26.10 -3.46 10.66
CA LYS A 60 -25.41 -4.73 10.87
C LYS A 60 -25.07 -5.00 12.34
N GLY A 61 -25.51 -4.17 13.28
CA GLY A 61 -25.20 -4.32 14.71
C GLY A 61 -23.77 -3.92 15.07
N MET A 62 -23.18 -3.04 14.26
CA MET A 62 -21.88 -2.42 14.49
C MET A 62 -22.05 -0.93 14.73
N MET A 63 -21.26 -0.34 15.62
CA MET A 63 -21.28 1.10 15.89
C MET A 63 -19.85 1.64 15.80
N GLY A 64 -19.63 2.62 14.93
CA GLY A 64 -18.37 3.33 14.86
C GLY A 64 -18.38 4.51 15.84
N THR A 65 -17.37 4.62 16.70
CA THR A 65 -17.09 5.82 17.48
C THR A 65 -15.76 6.40 17.02
N VAL A 66 -15.61 7.72 17.08
CA VAL A 66 -14.35 8.40 16.72
C VAL A 66 -13.79 9.02 17.99
N ASP A 67 -12.52 8.72 18.31
CA ASP A 67 -11.85 9.35 19.45
C ASP A 67 -11.34 10.76 19.09
N MET A 68 -10.95 11.54 20.11
CA MET A 68 -10.44 12.91 19.92
C MET A 68 -9.15 12.99 19.06
N SER A 69 -8.50 11.86 18.80
CA SER A 69 -7.32 11.76 17.92
C SER A 69 -7.66 11.37 16.47
N GLY A 70 -8.95 11.25 16.15
CA GLY A 70 -9.43 10.89 14.80
C GLY A 70 -9.39 9.38 14.51
N ARG A 71 -9.18 8.52 15.52
CA ARG A 71 -9.20 7.07 15.35
C ARG A 71 -10.64 6.55 15.45
N VAL A 72 -11.03 5.71 14.51
CA VAL A 72 -12.33 5.06 14.49
C VAL A 72 -12.25 3.75 15.31
N GLN A 73 -13.08 3.63 16.35
CA GLN A 73 -13.29 2.41 17.11
C GLN A 73 -14.61 1.76 16.67
N LEU A 74 -14.60 0.45 16.49
CA LEU A 74 -15.79 -0.32 16.12
C LEU A 74 -16.28 -1.12 17.32
N VAL A 75 -17.54 -0.92 17.70
CA VAL A 75 -18.25 -1.69 18.73
C VAL A 75 -19.16 -2.68 18.02
N LEU A 76 -19.10 -3.96 18.44
CA LEU A 76 -19.91 -5.06 17.90
C LEU A 76 -20.91 -5.52 18.97
N ASP A 77 -22.16 -5.78 18.60
CA ASP A 77 -23.12 -6.41 19.51
C ASP A 77 -22.78 -7.90 19.74
N GLY A 78 -22.20 -8.18 20.92
CA GLY A 78 -21.79 -9.52 21.36
C GLY A 78 -22.84 -10.31 22.14
N ARG A 79 -24.09 -9.82 22.30
CA ARG A 79 -25.11 -10.48 23.14
C ARG A 79 -25.49 -11.89 22.66
N LYS A 80 -25.25 -12.19 21.39
CA LYS A 80 -25.45 -13.51 20.77
C LYS A 80 -24.22 -14.43 20.90
N GLY A 81 -23.21 -14.03 21.67
CA GLY A 81 -21.98 -14.78 21.92
C GLY A 81 -20.80 -14.34 21.05
N ALA A 82 -19.59 -14.68 21.53
CA ALA A 82 -18.32 -14.30 20.89
C ALA A 82 -18.21 -14.83 19.44
N SER A 83 -18.67 -16.05 19.17
CA SER A 83 -18.65 -16.65 17.83
C SER A 83 -19.54 -15.89 16.84
N TYR A 84 -20.69 -15.37 17.29
CA TYR A 84 -21.57 -14.55 16.45
C TYR A 84 -20.92 -13.19 16.13
N ALA A 85 -20.34 -12.52 17.13
CA ALA A 85 -19.64 -11.26 16.93
C ALA A 85 -18.40 -11.40 16.01
N ALA A 86 -17.62 -12.47 16.20
CA ALA A 86 -16.47 -12.79 15.36
C ALA A 86 -16.89 -13.12 13.93
N GLY A 87 -17.96 -13.90 13.74
CA GLY A 87 -18.52 -14.19 12.41
C GLY A 87 -19.00 -12.94 11.68
N ARG A 88 -19.70 -12.02 12.38
CA ARG A 88 -20.16 -10.75 11.79
C ARG A 88 -19.03 -9.81 11.43
N LEU A 89 -18.00 -9.73 12.29
CA LEU A 89 -16.79 -8.99 11.98
C LEU A 89 -16.10 -9.59 10.76
N SER A 90 -15.91 -10.91 10.74
CA SER A 90 -15.27 -11.63 9.63
C SER A 90 -16.02 -11.47 8.31
N ASP A 91 -17.35 -11.57 8.30
CA ASP A 91 -18.19 -11.37 7.12
C ASP A 91 -18.06 -9.94 6.57
N TYR A 92 -18.03 -8.95 7.47
CA TYR A 92 -17.88 -7.55 7.09
C TYR A 92 -16.46 -7.26 6.60
N THR A 93 -15.44 -7.74 7.31
CA THR A 93 -14.05 -7.58 6.90
C THR A 93 -13.80 -8.27 5.57
N ASN A 94 -14.30 -9.50 5.36
CA ASN A 94 -14.08 -10.23 4.11
C ASN A 94 -14.75 -9.54 2.92
N LYS A 95 -16.00 -9.07 3.07
CA LYS A 95 -16.69 -8.33 2.00
C LYS A 95 -16.03 -6.99 1.70
N THR A 96 -15.64 -6.26 2.74
CA THR A 96 -14.99 -4.94 2.60
C THR A 96 -13.56 -5.07 2.05
N VAL A 97 -12.80 -6.07 2.53
CA VAL A 97 -11.45 -6.38 2.05
C VAL A 97 -11.49 -6.90 0.62
N ALA A 98 -12.50 -7.69 0.23
CA ALA A 98 -12.68 -8.11 -1.15
C ALA A 98 -12.90 -6.91 -2.08
N SER A 99 -13.85 -6.03 -1.74
CA SER A 99 -14.09 -4.81 -2.54
C SER A 99 -12.88 -3.88 -2.59
N PHE A 100 -12.14 -3.75 -1.47
CA PHE A 100 -10.94 -2.93 -1.41
C PHE A 100 -9.79 -3.54 -2.22
N ARG A 101 -9.60 -4.86 -2.16
CA ARG A 101 -8.61 -5.58 -2.98
C ARG A 101 -8.90 -5.42 -4.46
N GLU A 102 -10.15 -5.55 -4.87
CA GLU A 102 -10.55 -5.31 -6.26
C GLU A 102 -10.22 -3.88 -6.69
N GLN A 103 -10.48 -2.90 -5.84
CA GLN A 103 -10.17 -1.50 -6.12
C GLN A 103 -8.65 -1.26 -6.20
N LEU A 104 -7.85 -1.83 -5.30
CA LEU A 104 -6.38 -1.74 -5.36
C LEU A 104 -5.81 -2.37 -6.62
N VAL A 105 -6.32 -3.54 -7.03
CA VAL A 105 -5.90 -4.20 -8.27
C VAL A 105 -6.25 -3.32 -9.47
N LYS A 106 -7.43 -2.70 -9.48
CA LYS A 106 -7.82 -1.75 -10.53
C LYS A 106 -6.92 -0.52 -10.57
N ASP A 107 -6.62 0.07 -9.42
CA ASP A 107 -5.73 1.22 -9.30
C ASP A 107 -4.32 0.88 -9.81
N ASP A 108 -3.80 -0.31 -9.47
CA ASP A 108 -2.50 -0.78 -9.97
C ASP A 108 -2.48 -0.94 -11.48
N VAL A 109 -3.55 -1.51 -12.06
CA VAL A 109 -3.69 -1.63 -13.52
C VAL A 109 -3.71 -0.25 -14.18
N LEU A 110 -4.44 0.72 -13.61
CA LEU A 110 -4.49 2.09 -14.14
C LEU A 110 -3.13 2.79 -14.04
N ILE A 111 -2.40 2.61 -12.94
CA ILE A 111 -1.03 3.14 -12.78
C ILE A 111 -0.11 2.54 -13.83
N GLU A 112 -0.12 1.21 -14.01
CA GLU A 112 0.71 0.54 -15.00
C GLU A 112 0.42 1.00 -16.43
N GLN A 113 -0.87 1.15 -16.78
CA GLN A 113 -1.29 1.67 -18.08
C GLN A 113 -0.86 3.13 -18.29
N SER A 114 -0.93 3.95 -17.24
CA SER A 114 -0.46 5.34 -17.28
C SER A 114 1.04 5.41 -17.50
N ILE A 115 1.82 4.59 -16.80
CA ILE A 115 3.26 4.45 -16.99
C ILE A 115 3.57 4.02 -18.43
N ASP A 116 2.89 3.00 -18.94
CA ASP A 116 3.05 2.53 -20.31
C ASP A 116 2.79 3.63 -21.34
N THR A 117 1.70 4.37 -21.16
CA THR A 117 1.31 5.46 -22.06
C THR A 117 2.37 6.55 -22.11
N ILE A 118 2.88 6.96 -20.95
CA ILE A 118 3.95 7.95 -20.86
C ILE A 118 5.25 7.42 -21.48
N LEU A 119 5.73 6.23 -21.07
CA LEU A 119 7.01 5.69 -21.55
C LEU A 119 7.00 5.40 -23.06
N LYS A 120 5.89 4.89 -23.61
CA LYS A 120 5.71 4.71 -25.06
C LYS A 120 5.66 6.05 -25.79
N GLY A 121 5.01 7.07 -25.21
CA GLY A 121 4.96 8.42 -25.79
C GLY A 121 6.34 9.09 -25.90
N TYR A 122 7.28 8.75 -25.00
CA TYR A 122 8.68 9.12 -25.13
C TYR A 122 9.50 8.22 -26.05
N GLY A 123 9.00 7.05 -26.45
CA GLY A 123 9.75 6.13 -27.31
C GLY A 123 11.00 5.53 -26.64
N PHE A 124 10.95 5.26 -25.33
CA PHE A 124 12.03 4.54 -24.66
C PHE A 124 12.20 3.13 -25.25
N ARG A 125 13.45 2.70 -25.45
CA ARG A 125 13.75 1.35 -25.97
C ARG A 125 13.43 0.27 -24.93
N THR A 126 12.42 -0.55 -25.20
CA THR A 126 11.89 -1.57 -24.28
C THR A 126 12.87 -2.71 -23.98
N ARG A 127 13.77 -3.02 -24.92
CA ARG A 127 14.79 -4.08 -24.76
C ARG A 127 15.86 -3.76 -23.73
N LEU A 128 16.02 -2.49 -23.34
CA LEU A 128 17.07 -2.08 -22.40
C LEU A 128 16.68 -2.41 -20.96
N ARG A 129 17.62 -2.94 -20.17
CA ARG A 129 17.40 -3.22 -18.74
C ARG A 129 16.94 -1.99 -17.96
N GLY A 130 17.47 -0.81 -18.30
CA GLY A 130 17.06 0.45 -17.70
C GLY A 130 15.55 0.72 -17.83
N TYR A 131 14.90 0.24 -18.89
CA TYR A 131 13.45 0.42 -19.09
C TYR A 131 12.65 -0.28 -18.00
N ALA A 132 12.97 -1.54 -17.71
CA ALA A 132 12.32 -2.31 -16.67
C ALA A 132 12.54 -1.68 -15.29
N LEU A 133 13.76 -1.23 -15.00
CA LEU A 133 14.10 -0.52 -13.76
C LEU A 133 13.29 0.77 -13.62
N LEU A 134 13.27 1.61 -14.66
CA LEU A 134 12.55 2.88 -14.66
C LEU A 134 11.04 2.68 -14.49
N ARG A 135 10.46 1.70 -15.19
CA ARG A 135 9.05 1.34 -15.05
C ARG A 135 8.71 1.00 -13.60
N ARG A 136 9.52 0.14 -12.97
CA ARG A 136 9.30 -0.27 -11.59
C ARG A 136 9.50 0.88 -10.60
N MET A 137 10.52 1.71 -10.83
CA MET A 137 10.77 2.92 -10.05
C MET A 137 9.57 3.88 -10.08
N LEU A 138 9.00 4.11 -11.27
CA LEU A 138 7.82 4.97 -11.42
C LEU A 138 6.61 4.39 -10.69
N PHE A 139 6.38 3.08 -10.77
CA PHE A 139 5.29 2.43 -10.06
C PHE A 139 5.38 2.63 -8.55
N LEU A 140 6.58 2.39 -7.97
CA LEU A 140 6.81 2.61 -6.55
C LEU A 140 6.69 4.09 -6.16
N ALA A 141 7.22 4.99 -6.99
CA ALA A 141 7.18 6.42 -6.74
C ALA A 141 5.77 7.01 -6.80
N VAL A 142 4.88 6.50 -7.66
CA VAL A 142 3.47 6.92 -7.70
C VAL A 142 2.73 6.50 -6.44
N ARG A 143 3.04 5.30 -5.90
CA ARG A 143 2.44 4.80 -4.64
C ARG A 143 2.97 5.51 -3.40
N ASP A 144 4.27 5.78 -3.36
CA ASP A 144 4.92 6.56 -2.30
C ASP A 144 5.79 7.67 -2.91
N PRO A 145 5.22 8.88 -3.09
CA PRO A 145 5.94 10.03 -3.63
C PRO A 145 7.18 10.42 -2.81
N ALA A 146 7.25 10.04 -1.53
CA ALA A 146 8.40 10.34 -0.68
C ALA A 146 9.67 9.57 -1.10
N LEU A 147 9.55 8.56 -1.96
CA LEU A 147 10.68 7.80 -2.48
C LEU A 147 11.53 8.57 -3.50
N ILE A 148 10.99 9.60 -4.16
CA ILE A 148 11.73 10.38 -5.17
C ILE A 148 12.82 11.25 -4.54
N SER A 149 12.60 11.75 -3.32
CA SER A 149 13.51 12.69 -2.67
C SER A 149 13.89 12.19 -1.28
N PRO A 150 15.12 11.67 -1.05
CA PRO A 150 16.19 11.40 -2.03
C PRO A 150 16.12 9.98 -2.64
N ALA A 151 15.95 9.90 -3.96
CA ALA A 151 15.85 8.63 -4.71
C ALA A 151 17.05 7.69 -4.51
N THR A 152 18.26 8.23 -4.45
CA THR A 152 19.50 7.42 -4.35
C THR A 152 19.64 6.69 -3.03
N LYS A 153 19.04 7.20 -1.95
CA LYS A 153 19.13 6.59 -0.61
C LYS A 153 17.96 5.66 -0.28
N ARG A 154 16.82 5.83 -0.96
CA ARG A 154 15.58 5.08 -0.67
C ARG A 154 15.16 4.22 -1.84
N LEU A 155 14.83 4.83 -2.97
CA LEU A 155 14.30 4.13 -4.15
C LEU A 155 15.34 3.20 -4.81
N TYR A 156 16.59 3.64 -4.93
CA TYR A 156 17.62 2.85 -5.61
C TYR A 156 17.95 1.54 -4.88
N PRO A 157 18.15 1.53 -3.54
CA PRO A 157 18.32 0.28 -2.78
C PRO A 157 17.17 -0.71 -2.95
N ILE A 158 15.91 -0.25 -2.91
CA ILE A 158 14.73 -1.10 -3.07
C ILE A 158 14.77 -1.81 -4.44
N ILE A 159 15.07 -1.07 -5.49
CA ILE A 159 15.14 -1.59 -6.86
C ILE A 159 16.36 -2.51 -7.05
N ALA A 160 17.48 -2.17 -6.44
CA ALA A 160 18.69 -2.99 -6.47
C ALA A 160 18.43 -4.37 -5.85
N GLU A 161 17.72 -4.42 -4.73
CA GLU A 161 17.31 -5.67 -4.08
C GLU A 161 16.33 -6.47 -4.96
N GLU A 162 15.28 -5.82 -5.46
CA GLU A 162 14.24 -6.46 -6.28
C GLU A 162 14.80 -7.07 -7.57
N PHE A 163 15.74 -6.38 -8.23
CA PHE A 163 16.36 -6.84 -9.48
C PHE A 163 17.67 -7.61 -9.28
N ARG A 164 18.07 -7.88 -8.03
CA ARG A 164 19.36 -8.51 -7.68
C ARG A 164 20.54 -7.85 -8.39
N ALA A 165 20.57 -6.52 -8.37
CA ALA A 165 21.56 -5.67 -9.03
C ALA A 165 22.28 -4.80 -8.00
N THR A 166 23.44 -4.27 -8.37
CA THR A 166 24.18 -3.32 -7.52
C THR A 166 23.79 -1.87 -7.81
N LEU A 167 23.92 -0.96 -6.84
CA LEU A 167 23.62 0.46 -7.05
C LEU A 167 24.34 1.08 -8.27
N PRO A 168 25.63 0.80 -8.54
CA PRO A 168 26.30 1.26 -9.75
C PRO A 168 25.69 0.68 -11.04
N GLN A 169 25.21 -0.57 -11.01
CA GLN A 169 24.52 -1.17 -12.15
C GLN A 169 23.19 -0.45 -12.41
N ILE A 170 22.41 -0.13 -11.37
CA ILE A 170 21.16 0.64 -11.51
C ILE A 170 21.44 1.99 -12.18
N GLU A 171 22.41 2.73 -11.63
CA GLU A 171 22.79 4.07 -12.10
C GLU A 171 23.26 4.05 -13.55
N ARG A 172 24.15 3.11 -13.91
CA ARG A 172 24.62 2.91 -15.28
C ARG A 172 23.49 2.57 -16.25
N ASN A 173 22.59 1.65 -15.88
CA ASN A 173 21.50 1.22 -16.77
C ASN A 173 20.49 2.35 -17.01
N LEU A 174 20.14 3.12 -15.97
CA LEU A 174 19.25 4.28 -16.10
C LEU A 174 19.89 5.40 -16.92
N ARG A 175 21.17 5.70 -16.66
CA ARG A 175 21.92 6.69 -17.42
C ARG A 175 21.98 6.33 -18.90
N TYR A 176 22.30 5.06 -19.21
CA TYR A 176 22.35 4.57 -20.58
C TYR A 176 21.00 4.65 -21.28
N LEU A 177 19.90 4.34 -20.58
CA LEU A 177 18.55 4.47 -21.11
C LEU A 177 18.24 5.93 -21.50
N VAL A 178 18.47 6.88 -20.59
CA VAL A 178 18.20 8.30 -20.83
C VAL A 178 19.09 8.84 -21.95
N GLN A 179 20.37 8.49 -21.95
CA GLN A 179 21.31 8.93 -22.99
C GLN A 179 20.90 8.42 -24.37
N THR A 180 20.49 7.16 -24.47
CA THR A 180 20.05 6.57 -25.73
C THR A 180 18.81 7.29 -26.27
N LEU A 181 17.82 7.58 -25.41
CA LEU A 181 16.65 8.35 -25.79
C LEU A 181 17.01 9.76 -26.29
N LEU A 182 17.92 10.46 -25.62
CA LEU A 182 18.36 11.80 -26.04
C LEU A 182 19.08 11.77 -27.39
N SER A 183 19.86 10.72 -27.67
CA SER A 183 20.49 10.54 -28.98
C SER A 183 19.46 10.31 -30.07
N ASP A 184 18.43 9.51 -29.79
CA ASP A 184 17.32 9.25 -30.72
C ASP A 184 16.51 10.53 -30.98
N GLU A 185 16.24 11.36 -29.96
CA GLU A 185 15.58 12.67 -30.11
C GLU A 185 16.40 13.64 -30.96
N LYS A 186 17.72 13.69 -30.77
CA LYS A 186 18.61 14.54 -31.59
C LYS A 186 18.64 14.09 -33.04
N ALA A 187 18.69 12.79 -33.29
CA ALA A 187 18.64 12.25 -34.64
C ALA A 187 17.31 12.59 -35.33
N ALA A 188 16.19 12.48 -34.62
CA ALA A 188 14.88 12.88 -35.14
C ALA A 188 14.82 14.38 -35.48
N LEU A 189 15.36 15.25 -34.61
CA LEU A 189 15.44 16.69 -34.87
C LEU A 189 16.33 17.02 -36.08
N ALA A 190 17.44 16.29 -36.26
CA ALA A 190 18.33 16.45 -37.42
C ALA A 190 17.65 16.02 -38.74
N GLN A 191 16.71 15.08 -38.68
CA GLN A 191 15.90 14.63 -39.82
C GLN A 191 14.68 15.53 -40.10
N GLY A 192 14.57 16.68 -39.43
CA GLY A 192 13.47 17.63 -39.64
C GLY A 192 12.16 17.27 -38.94
N ALA A 193 12.17 16.33 -37.99
CA ALA A 193 10.99 16.03 -37.19
C ALA A 193 10.54 17.27 -36.39
N THR A 194 9.32 17.73 -36.64
CA THR A 194 8.69 18.78 -35.83
C THR A 194 8.19 18.21 -34.51
N GLN A 195 8.03 19.07 -33.50
CA GLN A 195 7.58 18.69 -32.15
C GLN A 195 6.24 17.92 -32.14
N ASN A 196 5.44 18.02 -33.21
CA ASN A 196 4.16 17.32 -33.36
C ASN A 196 4.28 15.83 -33.72
N SER A 197 5.43 15.35 -34.18
CA SER A 197 5.58 13.92 -34.56
C SER A 197 5.61 12.98 -33.35
N LYS A 198 5.94 13.50 -32.17
CA LYS A 198 6.12 12.74 -30.94
C LYS A 198 5.41 13.43 -29.78
N LYS A 199 4.58 12.67 -29.05
CA LYS A 199 3.74 13.19 -27.95
C LYS A 199 4.56 13.87 -26.85
N PHE A 200 5.74 13.33 -26.53
CA PHE A 200 6.60 13.87 -25.46
C PHE A 200 8.07 13.97 -25.88
N TRP A 201 8.73 15.04 -25.40
CA TRP A 201 10.14 15.31 -25.63
C TRP A 201 10.86 15.58 -24.31
N LEU A 202 12.01 14.94 -24.12
CA LEU A 202 12.87 15.27 -22.98
C LEU A 202 13.60 16.59 -23.21
N SER A 203 14.15 16.79 -24.42
CA SER A 203 14.94 17.98 -24.78
C SER A 203 14.08 19.12 -25.37
N ARG A 204 13.12 19.65 -24.59
CA ARG A 204 12.16 20.64 -25.11
C ARG A 204 12.79 22.01 -25.39
N ASN A 205 13.78 22.41 -24.59
CA ASN A 205 14.45 23.71 -24.69
C ASN A 205 15.95 23.54 -24.91
N LYS A 206 16.51 24.25 -25.91
CA LYS A 206 17.95 24.26 -26.22
C LYS A 206 18.81 24.82 -25.06
N ASN A 207 18.22 25.63 -24.18
CA ASN A 207 18.90 26.30 -23.07
C ASN A 207 18.85 25.51 -21.75
N GLU A 208 18.16 24.37 -21.72
CA GLU A 208 18.02 23.57 -20.50
C GLU A 208 19.27 22.71 -20.27
N LYS A 209 19.69 22.58 -19.01
CA LYS A 209 20.76 21.64 -18.65
C LYS A 209 20.38 20.24 -19.10
N LYS A 210 21.36 19.46 -19.60
CA LYS A 210 21.14 18.06 -20.00
C LYS A 210 20.39 17.32 -18.88
N PRO A 211 19.25 16.68 -19.19
CA PRO A 211 18.43 16.09 -18.14
C PRO A 211 19.20 14.97 -17.45
N THR A 212 19.25 15.04 -16.12
CA THR A 212 19.81 14.00 -15.27
C THR A 212 18.83 12.85 -15.13
N VAL A 213 19.30 11.69 -14.64
CA VAL A 213 18.43 10.56 -14.36
C VAL A 213 17.34 10.94 -13.35
N ILE A 214 17.70 11.67 -12.28
CA ILE A 214 16.74 12.08 -11.25
C ILE A 214 15.73 13.09 -11.81
N SER A 215 16.19 14.13 -12.51
CA SER A 215 15.26 15.12 -13.10
C SER A 215 14.33 14.48 -14.14
N THR A 216 14.81 13.49 -14.88
CA THR A 216 13.99 12.70 -15.80
C THR A 216 12.95 11.87 -15.05
N LEU A 217 13.37 11.18 -13.98
CA LEU A 217 12.47 10.40 -13.13
C LEU A 217 11.35 11.27 -12.54
N THR A 218 11.70 12.43 -11.97
CA THR A 218 10.73 13.38 -11.40
C THR A 218 9.76 13.88 -12.47
N LYS A 219 10.27 14.29 -13.65
CA LYS A 219 9.42 14.74 -14.77
C LYS A 219 8.45 13.65 -15.23
N LEU A 220 8.92 12.41 -15.37
CA LEU A 220 8.10 11.28 -15.76
C LEU A 220 7.06 10.95 -14.69
N HIS A 221 7.44 10.98 -13.41
CA HIS A 221 6.52 10.77 -12.30
C HIS A 221 5.35 11.76 -12.32
N ASP A 222 5.63 13.05 -12.46
CA ASP A 222 4.59 14.08 -12.45
C ASP A 222 3.63 13.92 -13.64
N GLN A 223 4.16 13.55 -14.81
CA GLN A 223 3.35 13.25 -16.00
C GLN A 223 2.50 11.99 -15.82
N VAL A 224 3.05 10.94 -15.21
CA VAL A 224 2.29 9.72 -14.89
C VAL A 224 1.17 10.04 -13.91
N LEU A 225 1.42 10.85 -12.88
CA LEU A 225 0.38 11.29 -11.95
C LEU A 225 -0.74 12.06 -12.66
N GLN A 226 -0.41 12.92 -13.62
CA GLN A 226 -1.39 13.66 -14.40
C GLN A 226 -2.22 12.73 -15.30
N GLU A 227 -1.58 11.79 -15.99
CA GLU A 227 -2.26 10.79 -16.83
C GLU A 227 -3.15 9.89 -15.97
N TYR A 228 -2.64 9.41 -14.83
CA TYR A 228 -3.37 8.57 -13.89
C TYR A 228 -4.62 9.28 -13.36
N ARG A 229 -4.50 10.54 -12.92
CA ARG A 229 -5.66 11.34 -12.48
C ARG A 229 -6.70 11.45 -13.60
N SER A 230 -6.26 11.72 -14.82
CA SER A 230 -7.15 11.86 -15.98
C SER A 230 -7.85 10.54 -16.31
N ALA A 231 -7.13 9.43 -16.31
CA ALA A 231 -7.66 8.09 -16.52
C ALA A 231 -8.67 7.70 -15.43
N PHE A 232 -8.35 8.01 -14.17
CA PHE A 232 -9.21 7.77 -13.02
C PHE A 232 -10.54 8.54 -13.11
N TYR A 233 -10.52 9.82 -13.50
CA TYR A 233 -11.75 10.60 -13.71
C TYR A 233 -12.60 10.03 -14.85
N ASN A 234 -11.96 9.69 -15.98
CA ASN A 234 -12.66 9.12 -17.13
C ASN A 234 -13.29 7.75 -16.80
N TYR A 235 -12.62 6.95 -15.98
CA TYR A 235 -13.14 5.67 -15.50
C TYR A 235 -14.42 5.86 -14.67
N ASN A 236 -14.35 6.72 -13.64
CA ASN A 236 -15.49 6.97 -12.75
C ASN A 236 -16.69 7.60 -13.47
N SER A 237 -16.46 8.40 -14.50
CA SER A 237 -17.54 8.95 -15.33
C SER A 237 -18.24 7.87 -16.17
N LYS A 238 -17.54 6.82 -16.59
CA LYS A 238 -18.12 5.72 -17.38
C LYS A 238 -18.93 4.75 -16.52
N GLU A 239 -18.53 4.50 -15.27
CA GLU A 239 -19.32 3.68 -14.34
C GLU A 239 -20.63 4.36 -13.92
N LYS A 240 -20.68 5.69 -13.82
CA LYS A 240 -21.93 6.41 -13.49
C LYS A 240 -23.00 6.38 -14.58
N HIS A 241 -22.63 6.00 -15.80
CA HIS A 241 -23.54 5.90 -16.95
C HIS A 241 -23.85 4.45 -17.36
N ARG A 242 -23.42 3.48 -16.54
CA ARG A 242 -23.82 2.07 -16.63
C ARG A 242 -24.82 1.75 -15.52
#